data_AF-A0A9W3HGH5-F1
#
_entry.id   AF-A0A9W3HGH5-F1
#
_cell.length_a   1.000
_cell.length_b   1.000
_cell.length_c   1.000
_cell.angle_alpha   90.00
_cell.angle_beta   90.00
_cell.angle_gamma   90.00
#
_symmetry.space_group_name_H-M   'P 1'
#
loop_
_entity.id
_entity.type
_entity.pdbx_description
1 polymer ?
#
loop_
_entity_poly.entity_id
_entity_poly.type
_entity_poly.pdbx_seq_one_letter_code
_entity_poly.pdbx_strand_id
1 'polypeptide(L)'
;MLPTVETSVTWEFPNLKSVGEVILKHGQAKVKNKIIPLTGNTVIEQHPGKFGVICLEDHIHEISFPAKNFQVISGFLCPFQHSLACHTVNNRVGFLGEVASSGYQGERVTQLTHQLN
;
A
#
# COMPACT_ATOMS: atom_id res chain seq x y z
N MET A 1 4.96 9.10 16.89
CA MET A 1 5.14 7.72 16.37
C MET A 1 6.14 7.68 15.22
N LEU A 2 5.99 8.50 14.17
CA LEU A 2 6.97 8.58 13.07
C LEU A 2 8.43 8.86 13.48
N PRO A 3 8.75 9.77 14.41
CA PRO A 3 10.16 10.09 14.75
C PRO A 3 10.94 8.91 15.32
N THR A 4 10.24 7.96 15.94
CA THR A 4 10.86 6.78 16.57
C THR A 4 11.18 5.69 15.55
N VAL A 5 10.42 5.63 14.45
CA VAL A 5 10.56 4.60 13.40
C VAL A 5 11.22 5.14 12.13
N GLU A 6 11.53 6.43 12.09
CA GLU A 6 12.09 7.12 10.92
C GLU A 6 13.41 6.50 10.43
N THR A 7 14.19 5.89 11.33
CA THR A 7 15.45 5.21 11.01
C THR A 7 15.27 3.86 10.30
N SER A 8 14.05 3.32 10.29
CA SER A 8 13.76 1.99 9.75
C SER A 8 12.68 2.00 8.68
N VAL A 9 11.97 3.12 8.52
CA VAL A 9 10.86 3.27 7.58
C VAL A 9 11.14 4.43 6.65
N THR A 10 10.95 4.17 5.36
CA THR A 10 10.91 5.18 4.33
C THR A 10 9.45 5.50 4.01
N TRP A 11 9.11 6.78 3.92
CA TRP A 11 7.73 7.19 3.66
C TRP A 11 7.66 8.42 2.75
N GLU A 12 6.53 8.57 2.07
CA GLU A 12 6.20 9.69 1.17
C GLU A 12 4.72 10.05 1.29
N PHE A 13 4.32 11.13 0.62
CA PHE A 13 2.90 11.38 0.39
C PHE A 13 2.36 10.53 -0.76
N PRO A 14 1.21 9.86 -0.57
CA PRO A 14 0.67 8.95 -1.57
C PRO A 14 0.24 9.69 -2.83
N ASN A 15 0.59 9.13 -3.99
CA ASN A 15 0.03 9.51 -5.29
C ASN A 15 -1.18 8.61 -5.62
N LEU A 16 -2.30 9.20 -6.06
CA LEU A 16 -3.52 8.47 -6.41
C LEU A 16 -3.26 7.30 -7.38
N LYS A 17 -2.39 7.51 -8.38
CA LYS A 17 -2.03 6.49 -9.36
C LYS A 17 -1.27 5.32 -8.70
N SER A 18 -0.24 5.64 -7.92
CA SER A 18 0.58 4.64 -7.21
C SER A 18 -0.26 3.82 -6.23
N VAL A 19 -1.15 4.49 -5.47
CA VAL A 19 -2.07 3.82 -4.53
C VAL A 19 -2.99 2.85 -5.27
N GLY A 20 -3.57 3.28 -6.40
CA GLY A 20 -4.42 2.43 -7.22
C GLY A 20 -3.68 1.19 -7.74
N GLU A 21 -2.46 1.35 -8.24
CA GLU A 21 -1.65 0.22 -8.75
C GLU A 21 -1.28 -0.77 -7.65
N VAL A 22 -0.90 -0.29 -6.45
CA VAL A 22 -0.54 -1.16 -5.31
C VAL A 22 -1.75 -1.93 -4.82
N ILE A 23 -2.90 -1.27 -4.65
CA ILE A 23 -4.13 -1.92 -4.19
C ILE A 23 -4.64 -2.90 -5.24
N LEU A 24 -4.53 -2.59 -6.53
CA LEU A 24 -5.01 -3.49 -7.58
C LEU A 24 -4.15 -4.76 -7.70
N LYS A 25 -2.83 -4.65 -7.60
CA LYS A 25 -1.91 -5.79 -7.79
C LYS A 25 -1.65 -6.58 -6.50
N HIS A 26 -1.55 -5.91 -5.37
CA HIS A 26 -1.17 -6.50 -4.08
C HIS A 26 -2.28 -6.42 -3.03
N GLY A 27 -3.46 -5.93 -3.40
CA GLY A 27 -4.63 -5.82 -2.53
C GLY A 27 -5.03 -7.14 -1.89
N GLN A 28 -4.90 -7.19 -0.57
CA GLN A 28 -5.38 -8.30 0.24
C GLN A 28 -6.22 -7.75 1.39
N ALA A 29 -7.33 -8.42 1.68
CA ALA A 29 -8.22 -8.08 2.76
C ALA A 29 -8.20 -9.14 3.86
N LYS A 30 -8.27 -8.71 5.11
CA LYS A 30 -8.41 -9.61 6.26
C LYS A 30 -9.88 -9.79 6.63
N VAL A 31 -10.47 -10.91 6.22
CA VAL A 31 -11.87 -11.24 6.47
C VAL A 31 -11.97 -12.49 7.33
N LYS A 32 -12.64 -12.41 8.49
CA LYS A 32 -12.86 -13.55 9.41
C LYS A 32 -11.57 -14.34 9.70
N ASN A 33 -10.48 -13.62 9.93
CA ASN A 33 -9.13 -14.16 10.18
C ASN A 33 -8.50 -14.94 8.99
N LYS A 34 -9.04 -14.79 7.79
CA LYS A 34 -8.45 -15.29 6.54
C LYS A 34 -8.00 -14.11 5.68
N ILE A 35 -6.90 -14.31 4.96
CA ILE A 35 -6.39 -13.35 3.98
C ILE A 35 -7.01 -13.71 2.63
N ILE A 36 -7.73 -12.77 2.02
CA ILE A 36 -8.44 -12.96 0.76
C ILE A 36 -7.95 -11.89 -0.23
N PRO A 37 -7.55 -12.25 -1.46
CA PRO A 37 -7.18 -11.27 -2.47
C PRO A 37 -8.39 -10.43 -2.89
N LEU A 38 -8.15 -9.14 -3.15
CA LEU A 38 -9.17 -8.18 -3.60
C LEU A 38 -9.44 -8.30 -5.11
N THR A 39 -9.82 -9.49 -5.56
CA THR A 39 -10.04 -9.77 -7.00
C THR A 39 -11.41 -9.30 -7.51
N GLY A 40 -12.37 -9.01 -6.63
CA GLY A 40 -13.71 -8.57 -7.03
C GLY A 40 -14.43 -7.74 -5.97
N ASN A 41 -15.39 -6.93 -6.43
CA ASN A 41 -16.15 -5.99 -5.60
C ASN A 41 -16.98 -6.67 -4.51
N THR A 42 -17.32 -7.94 -4.67
CA THR A 42 -18.15 -8.69 -3.71
C THR A 42 -17.56 -8.72 -2.29
N VAL A 43 -16.23 -8.75 -2.16
CA VAL A 43 -15.55 -8.76 -0.84
C VAL A 43 -15.60 -7.37 -0.18
N ILE A 44 -15.62 -6.31 -1.01
CA ILE A 44 -15.67 -4.91 -0.59
C ILE A 44 -17.11 -4.52 -0.23
N GLU A 45 -18.10 -4.95 -1.01
CA GLU A 45 -19.52 -4.67 -0.71
C GLU A 45 -19.96 -5.32 0.61
N GLN A 46 -19.48 -6.53 0.92
CA GLN A 46 -19.91 -7.26 2.12
C GLN A 46 -19.37 -6.69 3.44
N HIS A 47 -18.17 -6.09 3.42
CA HIS A 47 -17.51 -5.62 4.64
C HIS A 47 -17.58 -4.09 4.77
N PRO A 48 -16.83 -3.30 3.96
CA PRO A 48 -16.90 -1.85 4.01
C PRO A 48 -18.15 -1.22 3.35
N GLY A 49 -19.03 -1.98 2.69
CA GLY A 49 -20.26 -1.44 2.08
C GLY A 49 -21.17 -0.64 3.04
N LYS A 50 -21.12 -0.93 4.35
CA LYS A 50 -21.85 -0.15 5.37
C LYS A 50 -21.34 1.29 5.54
N PHE A 51 -20.12 1.56 5.08
CA PHE A 51 -19.45 2.85 5.18
C PHE A 51 -19.51 3.63 3.85
N GLY A 52 -20.28 3.15 2.87
CA GLY A 52 -20.43 3.78 1.56
C GLY A 52 -19.37 3.37 0.53
N VAL A 53 -18.51 2.40 0.85
CA VAL A 53 -17.51 1.88 -0.10
C VAL A 53 -18.10 0.68 -0.83
N ILE A 54 -18.50 0.88 -2.08
CA ILE A 54 -19.15 -0.16 -2.90
C ILE A 54 -18.12 -0.81 -3.83
N CYS A 55 -17.18 -0.01 -4.35
CA CYS A 55 -16.21 -0.46 -5.33
C CYS A 55 -14.76 -0.31 -4.82
N LEU A 56 -13.82 -0.94 -5.54
CA LEU A 56 -12.39 -0.73 -5.32
C LEU A 56 -11.97 0.73 -5.50
N GLU A 57 -12.62 1.46 -6.41
CA GLU A 57 -12.33 2.87 -6.67
C GLU A 57 -12.69 3.78 -5.48
N ASP A 58 -13.84 3.55 -4.84
CA ASP A 58 -14.20 4.24 -3.59
C ASP A 58 -13.18 3.95 -2.47
N HIS A 59 -12.62 2.73 -2.48
CA HIS A 59 -11.60 2.32 -1.52
C HIS A 59 -10.28 3.07 -1.73
N ILE A 60 -9.84 3.19 -2.98
CA ILE A 60 -8.67 3.98 -3.38
C ILE A 60 -8.86 5.47 -3.04
N HIS A 61 -10.07 6.00 -3.30
CA HIS A 61 -10.41 7.39 -3.01
C HIS A 61 -10.38 7.70 -1.50
N GLU A 62 -11.02 6.87 -0.66
CA GLU A 62 -11.00 7.04 0.81
C GLU A 62 -9.57 6.93 1.39
N ILE A 63 -8.69 6.11 0.80
CA ILE A 63 -7.29 6.00 1.24
C ILE A 63 -6.48 7.24 0.85
N SER A 64 -6.73 7.78 -0.34
CA SER A 64 -6.01 8.97 -0.84
C SER A 64 -6.50 10.25 -0.17
N PHE A 65 -7.80 10.30 0.13
CA PHE A 65 -8.48 11.42 0.78
C PHE A 65 -9.11 10.93 2.08
N PRO A 66 -8.34 10.85 3.17
CA PRO A 66 -8.82 10.28 4.43
C PRO A 66 -10.02 11.07 4.97
N ALA A 67 -11.15 10.38 5.09
CA ALA A 67 -12.36 10.90 5.74
C ALA A 67 -12.64 10.18 7.08
N LYS A 68 -13.91 10.17 7.51
CA LYS A 68 -14.32 9.62 8.81
C LYS A 68 -14.07 8.12 8.96
N ASN A 69 -14.08 7.35 7.88
CA ASN A 69 -14.02 5.88 7.93
C ASN A 69 -12.62 5.31 7.59
N PHE A 70 -11.61 6.18 7.45
CA PHE A 70 -10.26 5.79 7.04
C PHE A 70 -9.65 4.68 7.91
N GLN A 71 -9.86 4.70 9.23
CA GLN A 71 -9.31 3.69 10.13
C GLN A 71 -9.90 2.29 9.89
N VAL A 72 -11.19 2.21 9.57
CA VAL A 72 -11.86 0.93 9.28
C VAL A 72 -11.41 0.38 7.92
N ILE A 73 -11.32 1.27 6.94
CA ILE A 73 -10.94 0.98 5.56
C ILE A 73 -9.46 0.54 5.49
N SER A 74 -8.56 1.23 6.18
CA SER A 74 -7.15 0.87 6.27
C SER A 74 -6.92 -0.41 7.07
N GLY A 75 -7.65 -0.63 8.17
CA GLY A 75 -7.56 -1.86 8.97
C GLY A 75 -8.11 -3.11 8.27
N PHE A 76 -8.92 -2.92 7.23
CA PHE A 76 -9.41 -4.02 6.38
C PHE A 76 -8.32 -4.57 5.47
N LEU A 77 -7.42 -3.72 4.99
CA LEU A 77 -6.28 -4.12 4.16
C LEU A 77 -5.23 -4.83 5.01
N CYS A 78 -4.68 -5.91 4.45
CA CYS A 78 -3.46 -6.50 4.97
C CYS A 78 -2.24 -5.67 4.54
N PRO A 79 -1.16 -5.65 5.34
CA PRO A 79 0.11 -5.08 4.92
C PRO A 79 0.57 -5.69 3.59
N PHE A 80 0.97 -4.84 2.65
CA PHE A 80 1.45 -5.27 1.34
C PHE A 80 2.84 -5.93 1.47
N GLN A 81 3.01 -7.06 0.80
CA GLN A 81 4.30 -7.74 0.71
C GLN A 81 4.93 -7.39 -0.64
N HIS A 82 5.88 -6.45 -0.64
CA HIS A 82 6.67 -6.17 -1.83
C HIS A 82 7.87 -7.13 -1.87
N SER A 83 8.05 -7.82 -3.00
CA SER A 83 9.28 -8.57 -3.25
C SER A 83 10.39 -7.59 -3.62
N LEU A 84 11.60 -7.82 -3.10
CA LEU A 84 12.76 -7.10 -3.58
C LEU A 84 12.97 -7.51 -5.05
N ALA A 85 12.74 -6.59 -5.98
CA ALA A 85 12.65 -6.87 -7.41
C ALA A 85 13.79 -7.80 -7.89
N CYS A 86 13.41 -8.86 -8.61
CA CYS A 86 14.32 -9.79 -9.29
C CYS A 86 15.25 -9.12 -10.31
N HIS A 87 15.08 -7.82 -10.60
CA HIS A 87 15.98 -7.03 -11.44
C HIS A 87 17.32 -6.67 -10.79
N THR A 88 17.49 -6.92 -9.48
CA THR A 88 18.72 -6.64 -8.73
C THR A 88 19.72 -7.80 -8.66
N VAL A 89 19.61 -8.81 -9.53
CA VAL A 89 20.53 -9.96 -9.51
C VAL A 89 21.99 -9.53 -9.73
N ASN A 90 22.23 -8.42 -10.45
CA ASN A 90 23.58 -7.97 -10.77
C ASN A 90 24.17 -6.91 -9.81
N ASN A 91 23.36 -6.23 -8.99
CA ASN A 91 23.85 -5.21 -8.04
C ASN A 91 22.96 -5.09 -6.79
N ARG A 92 22.87 -6.16 -6.00
CA ARG A 92 22.11 -6.16 -4.73
C ARG A 92 22.62 -5.13 -3.73
N VAL A 93 23.94 -4.89 -3.70
CA VAL A 93 24.58 -4.01 -2.71
C VAL A 93 24.28 -2.54 -3.00
N GLY A 94 24.36 -2.10 -4.26
CA GLY A 94 24.04 -0.73 -4.65
C GLY A 94 22.57 -0.39 -4.45
N PHE A 95 21.67 -1.28 -4.89
CA PHE A 95 20.23 -1.09 -4.68
C PHE A 95 19.86 -1.04 -3.19
N LEU A 96 20.45 -1.90 -2.36
CA LEU A 96 20.21 -1.86 -0.93
C LEU A 96 20.71 -0.53 -0.32
N GLY A 97 21.82 0.03 -0.81
CA GLY A 97 22.29 1.36 -0.40
C GLY A 97 21.32 2.49 -0.79
N GLU A 98 20.66 2.37 -1.95
CA GLU A 98 19.64 3.34 -2.38
C GLU A 98 18.34 3.22 -1.58
N VAL A 99 17.88 1.99 -1.32
CA VAL A 99 16.69 1.69 -0.51
C VAL A 99 16.94 1.90 1.00
N ALA A 100 18.20 1.89 1.47
CA ALA A 100 18.56 2.13 2.87
C ALA A 100 18.36 3.59 3.31
N SER A 101 17.94 4.47 2.41
CA SER A 101 17.61 5.86 2.75
C SER A 101 16.32 5.88 3.57
N SER A 102 16.45 6.03 4.89
CA SER A 102 15.33 6.07 5.83
C SER A 102 14.74 7.49 5.92
N GLY A 103 13.50 7.60 6.40
CA GLY A 103 12.80 8.88 6.56
C GLY A 103 12.01 9.35 5.32
N TYR A 104 11.72 10.65 5.27
CA TYR A 104 10.95 11.27 4.18
C TYR A 104 11.81 11.38 2.91
N GLN A 105 11.38 10.74 1.82
CA GLN A 105 12.14 10.70 0.55
C GLN A 105 11.45 11.40 -0.63
N GLY A 106 10.33 12.10 -0.39
CA GLY A 106 9.54 12.71 -1.47
C GLY A 106 9.10 11.67 -2.51
N GLU A 107 9.17 12.00 -3.80
CA GLU A 107 8.69 11.15 -4.91
C GLU A 107 9.54 9.89 -5.17
N ARG A 108 10.66 9.71 -4.45
CA ARG A 108 11.56 8.57 -4.64
C ARG A 108 10.90 7.24 -4.26
N VAL A 109 10.00 7.23 -3.27
CA VAL A 109 9.28 6.00 -2.87
C VAL A 109 8.31 5.57 -3.97
N THR A 110 7.70 6.52 -4.69
CA THR A 110 6.82 6.20 -5.83
C THR A 110 7.63 5.56 -6.95
N GLN A 111 8.83 6.08 -7.24
CA GLN A 111 9.74 5.49 -8.23
C GLN A 111 10.16 4.06 -7.84
N LEU A 112 10.51 3.84 -6.57
CA LEU A 112 10.85 2.51 -6.05
C LEU A 112 9.66 1.56 -6.14
N THR A 113 8.46 2.03 -5.81
CA THR A 113 7.23 1.23 -5.89
C THR A 113 7.01 0.75 -7.33
N HIS A 114 7.24 1.61 -8.32
CA HIS A 114 7.14 1.22 -9.73
C HIS A 114 8.25 0.26 -10.18
N GLN A 115 9.43 0.26 -9.54
CA GLN A 115 10.49 -0.72 -9.81
C GLN A 115 10.23 -2.09 -9.15
N LEU A 116 9.48 -2.11 -8.04
CA LEU A 116 9.17 -3.32 -7.27
C LEU A 116 7.91 -4.05 -7.78
N ASN A 117 7.18 -3.48 -8.73
CA ASN A 117 5.85 -3.90 -9.16
C ASN A 117 5.79 -4.36 -10.62
#